data_AF-A0A1W9WES1-F1
#
_entry.id   AF-A0A1W9WES1-F1
#
_cell.length_a   1.000
_cell.length_b   1.000
_cell.length_c   1.000
_cell.angle_alpha   90.00
_cell.angle_beta   90.00
_cell.angle_gamma   90.00
#
_symmetry.space_group_name_H-M   'P 1'
#
loop_
_entity.id
_entity.type
_entity.pdbx_description
1 polymer ?
#
loop_
_entity_poly.entity_id
_entity_poly.type
_entity_poly.pdbx_seq_one_letter_code
_entity_poly.pdbx_strand_id
1 'polypeptide(L)' 'MKVKTLSEQEVFYEAMTILLKNMSTAKMARFLSILYKDSRDSLTLREQLFEGETVETLYNKIHDFQSKERA' A
#
# COMPACT_ATOMS: atom_id res chain seq x y z
N MET A 1 23.53 -8.60 5.04
CA MET A 1 22.40 -8.82 5.97
C MET A 1 21.15 -9.05 5.14
N LYS A 2 20.57 -10.27 5.12
CA LYS A 2 19.35 -10.55 4.33
C LYS A 2 18.14 -10.11 5.16
N VAL A 3 17.63 -8.91 4.90
CA VAL A 3 16.38 -8.41 5.46
C VAL A 3 15.26 -9.27 4.87
N LYS A 4 14.56 -10.07 5.68
CA LYS A 4 13.26 -10.65 5.28
C LYS A 4 12.24 -9.50 5.34
N THR A 5 12.06 -8.81 4.24
CA THR A 5 10.93 -7.91 4.00
C THR A 5 9.73 -8.75 3.59
N LEU A 6 8.52 -8.35 4.00
CA LEU A 6 7.29 -8.86 3.36
C LEU A 6 7.45 -8.74 1.84
N SER A 7 7.07 -9.78 1.12
CA SER A 7 7.08 -9.71 -0.34
C SER A 7 6.07 -8.68 -0.80
N GLU A 8 6.37 -7.97 -1.89
CA GLU A 8 5.42 -7.05 -2.53
C GLU A 8 4.08 -7.75 -2.82
N GLN A 9 4.14 -9.06 -3.08
CA GLN A 9 3.00 -9.91 -3.31
C GLN A 9 2.11 -10.11 -2.07
N GLU A 10 2.69 -10.30 -0.88
CA GLU A 10 1.93 -10.41 0.38
C GLU A 10 1.20 -9.10 0.71
N VAL A 11 1.90 -7.97 0.60
CA VAL A 11 1.32 -6.63 0.80
C VAL A 11 0.18 -6.37 -0.18
N PHE A 12 0.36 -6.76 -1.45
CA PHE A 12 -0.68 -6.63 -2.47
C PHE A 12 -1.93 -7.46 -2.13
N TYR A 13 -1.76 -8.72 -1.73
CA TYR A 13 -2.89 -9.58 -1.37
C TYR A 13 -3.63 -9.11 -0.12
N GLU A 14 -2.92 -8.64 0.89
CA GLU A 14 -3.52 -8.05 2.09
C GLU A 14 -4.37 -6.83 1.72
N ALA A 15 -3.81 -5.90 0.95
CA ALA A 15 -4.53 -4.72 0.49
C ALA A 15 -5.80 -5.09 -0.29
N MET A 16 -5.71 -6.03 -1.25
CA MET A 16 -6.88 -6.48 -2.00
C MET A 16 -7.97 -7.09 -1.12
N THR A 17 -7.57 -7.87 -0.10
CA THR A 17 -8.50 -8.50 0.84
C THR A 17 -9.22 -7.47 1.68
N ILE A 18 -8.50 -6.45 2.18
CA ILE A 18 -9.07 -5.34 2.96
C ILE A 18 -10.05 -4.55 2.09
N LEU A 19 -9.67 -4.22 0.85
CA LEU A 19 -10.54 -3.47 -0.05
C LEU A 19 -11.82 -4.25 -0.33
N LEU A 20 -11.75 -5.54 -0.70
CA LEU A 20 -12.92 -6.37 -0.98
C LEU A 20 -13.87 -6.50 0.23
N LYS A 21 -13.35 -6.50 1.46
CA LYS A 21 -14.17 -6.50 2.69
C LYS A 21 -14.94 -5.20 2.90
N ASN A 22 -14.41 -4.08 2.42
CA ASN A 22 -14.95 -2.73 2.70
C ASN A 22 -15.65 -2.09 1.49
N MET A 23 -15.55 -2.68 0.30
CA MET A 23 -16.19 -2.16 -0.91
C MET A 23 -16.86 -3.26 -1.74
N SER A 24 -17.88 -2.89 -2.51
CA SER A 24 -18.50 -3.83 -3.45
C SER A 24 -17.54 -4.20 -4.57
N THR A 25 -17.70 -5.41 -5.11
CA THR A 25 -16.89 -5.92 -6.23
C THR A 25 -16.85 -4.97 -7.43
N ALA A 26 -17.96 -4.27 -7.72
CA ALA A 26 -18.03 -3.28 -8.80
C ALA A 26 -17.14 -2.06 -8.54
N LYS A 27 -17.08 -1.56 -7.28
CA LYS A 27 -16.18 -0.47 -6.91
C LYS A 27 -14.71 -0.92 -6.95
N MET A 28 -14.43 -2.14 -6.52
CA MET A 28 -13.08 -2.71 -6.57
C MET A 28 -12.57 -2.85 -8.01
N ALA A 29 -13.39 -3.40 -8.92
CA ALA A 29 -13.03 -3.53 -10.34
C ALA A 29 -12.73 -2.16 -10.98
N ARG A 30 -13.49 -1.13 -10.62
CA ARG A 30 -13.27 0.23 -11.11
C ARG A 30 -12.05 0.90 -10.48
N PHE A 31 -11.75 0.65 -9.20
CA PHE A 31 -10.54 1.14 -8.55
C PHE A 31 -9.28 0.57 -9.23
N LEU A 32 -9.24 -0.74 -9.48
CA LEU A 32 -8.10 -1.38 -10.15
C LEU A 32 -7.89 -0.84 -11.57
N SER A 33 -8.96 -0.61 -12.33
CA SER A 33 -8.83 -0.07 -13.69
C SER A 33 -8.32 1.37 -13.73
N ILE A 34 -8.42 2.13 -12.63
CA ILE A 34 -7.84 3.48 -12.50
C ILE A 34 -6.37 3.37 -12.06
N LEU A 35 -6.09 2.53 -11.05
CA LEU A 35 -4.76 2.38 -10.46
C LEU A 35 -3.67 2.03 -11.49
N TYR A 36 -4.02 1.24 -12.51
CA TYR A 36 -3.08 0.79 -13.54
C TYR A 36 -3.09 1.62 -14.84
N LYS A 37 -3.95 2.63 -14.96
CA LYS A 37 -4.23 3.28 -16.25
C LYS A 37 -3.54 4.62 -16.47
N ASP A 38 -3.27 5.40 -15.42
CA ASP A 38 -2.54 6.67 -15.57
C ASP A 38 -1.56 6.89 -14.41
N SER A 39 -0.29 7.13 -14.76
CA SER A 39 0.77 7.41 -13.78
C SER A 39 0.63 8.78 -13.13
N ARG A 40 -0.11 9.72 -13.75
CA ARG A 40 -0.34 11.05 -13.18
C ARG A 40 -1.38 11.04 -12.06
N ASP A 41 -2.42 10.22 -12.21
CA ASP A 41 -3.45 10.05 -11.19
C ASP A 41 -2.89 9.29 -9.97
N SER A 42 -1.99 8.33 -10.20
CA SER A 42 -1.35 7.58 -9.11
C SER A 42 -0.34 8.41 -8.30
N LEU A 43 0.37 9.36 -8.94
CA LEU A 43 1.25 10.31 -8.26
C LEU A 43 0.45 11.26 -7.35
N THR A 44 -0.61 11.86 -7.87
CA THR A 44 -1.48 12.77 -7.10
C THR A 44 -2.14 12.03 -5.93
N LEU A 45 -2.66 10.83 -6.19
CA LEU A 45 -3.25 9.98 -5.16
C LEU A 45 -2.22 9.61 -4.08
N ARG A 46 -0.98 9.30 -4.47
CA ARG A 46 0.10 9.00 -3.54
C ARG A 46 0.43 10.22 -2.67
N GLU A 47 0.52 11.41 -3.24
CA GLU A 47 0.77 12.63 -2.47
C GLU A 47 -0.34 12.90 -1.44
N GLN A 48 -1.60 12.68 -1.81
CA GLN A 48 -2.74 12.83 -0.90
C GLN A 48 -2.76 11.76 0.20
N LEU A 49 -2.51 10.49 -0.14
CA LEU A 49 -2.55 9.38 0.82
C LEU A 49 -1.45 9.45 1.87
N PHE A 50 -0.32 10.08 1.52
CA PHE A 50 0.84 10.24 2.40
C PHE A 50 1.08 11.71 2.76
N GLU A 51 0.04 12.54 2.73
CA GLU A 51 0.14 13.93 3.13
C GLU A 51 0.62 14.04 4.58
N GLY A 52 1.64 14.88 4.81
CA GLY A 52 2.26 15.03 6.13
C GLY A 52 3.31 13.96 6.48
N GLU A 53 3.50 12.95 5.63
CA GLU A 53 4.60 11.99 5.78
C GLU A 53 5.87 12.47 5.06
N THR A 54 7.02 12.23 5.67
CA THR A 54 8.33 12.36 5.01
C THR A 54 8.89 10.99 4.69
N VAL A 55 9.95 10.95 3.87
CA VAL A 55 10.68 9.69 3.62
C VAL A 55 11.15 9.07 4.94
N GLU A 56 11.57 9.89 5.91
CA GLU A 56 12.02 9.44 7.22
C GLU A 56 10.87 8.85 8.05
N THR A 57 9.69 9.50 8.08
CA THR A 57 8.55 8.97 8.84
C THR A 57 8.04 7.65 8.25
N LEU A 58 7.98 7.55 6.92
CA LEU A 58 7.60 6.31 6.23
C LEU A 58 8.63 5.21 6.48
N TYR A 59 9.92 5.54 6.42
CA TYR A 59 11.00 4.59 6.73
C TYR A 59 10.85 4.03 8.16
N ASN A 60 10.66 4.89 9.15
CA ASN A 60 10.50 4.49 10.54
C ASN A 60 9.24 3.61 10.73
N LYS A 61 8.11 3.98 10.11
CA LYS A 61 6.87 3.19 10.18
C LYS A 61 7.02 1.80 9.54
N ILE A 62 7.67 1.73 8.38
CA ILE A 62 7.96 0.46 7.70
C ILE A 62 8.89 -0.39 8.56
N HIS A 63 9.93 0.21 9.14
CA HIS A 63 10.88 -0.47 10.01
C HIS A 63 10.18 -1.03 11.26
N ASP A 64 9.39 -0.22 11.97
CA ASP A 64 8.66 -0.64 13.16
C ASP A 64 7.66 -1.76 12.88
N PHE A 65 6.94 -1.67 11.75
CA PHE A 65 6.02 -2.71 11.30
C PHE A 65 6.77 -4.04 11.06
N GLN A 66 7.88 -4.00 10.32
CA GLN A 66 8.70 -5.18 10.03
C GLN A 66 9.40 -5.75 11.27
N SER A 67 9.75 -4.92 12.26
CA SER A 67 10.31 -5.38 13.52
C SER A 67 9.26 -6.08 14.39
N LYS A 68 8.02 -5.61 14.38
CA LYS A 68 6.91 -6.22 15.13
C LYS A 68 6.48 -7.58 14.57
N GLU A 69 6.54 -7.78 13.26
CA GLU A 69 6.27 -9.10 12.66
C GLU A 69 7.39 -10.14 12.92
N ARG A 70 8.55 -9.71 13.43
CA ARG A 70 9.68 -10.60 13.74
C ARG A 70 9.75 -11.02 15.21
N ALA A 71 8.92 -10.44 16.09
CA ALA A 71 8.88 -10.73 17.52
C ALA A 71 7.84 -11.81 17.82
#